data_AF-A0A1W9JPI7-F1
#
_entry.id   AF-A0A1W9JPI7-F1
#
_cell.length_a   1.000
_cell.length_b   1.000
_cell.length_c   1.000
_cell.angle_alpha   90.00
_cell.angle_beta   90.00
_cell.angle_gamma   90.00
#
_symmetry.space_group_name_H-M   'P 1'
#
loop_
_entity.id
_entity.type
_entity.pdbx_description
1 polymer ?
#
loop_
_entity_poly.entity_id
_entity_poly.type
_entity_poly.pdbx_seq_one_letter_code
_entity_poly.pdbx_strand_id
1 'polypeptide(L)'
;MNSLFFLKSLRSNIALARLSKRPSLRISTFILSVLVAPSAVGLDFASGTFNITGSEIGSVGYLPFSLSQTTLVDIATSGPTTDPFIYLLDGTGNFTSASILTEDDDSCSQIDCGAAGASPDFNALINDYPLSPGSYTVAVANFPFERLNAVEGVNTNSQTGNILVLVGDSGLIIPGTGTGSGSARLISFAGSGGVISQSQIIESTSNASATSLAINSLCASPSSSAVIRDCARIAGLGAVAKADVIDQITPEEINTIAATTVATSRANFSSVMDRIATLRAGNAGGINLGGAKIGGASADKLPEIFQRLGVYGNIDGSFGNRKRSANEQGYNFDNQGVTVGLDYAVTDNFFVGMAFNNSHNKADFSNRAGQLYTAAYTGSLYSTLNIQDFYIDALASVGGIDYESERAMSFFNTSAKGRTSGMQYASSLGAGYNYHIDKVLVGPYIGFDYTKTEVDGYRESGGASFGTSYGKQHIESMLTKAGARVSYAWSLPWGVIMPQLNAEWVHESSYNAQVSVVRFLQNNAGFNIRSDNPDRDFMQLGFNMAGQFADGMSAFVSYNTIIDRENVSNHAFSSGLRLSF
;
A
#
# COMPACT_ATOMS: atom_id res chain seq x y z
N MET A 1 -30.46 16.14 -16.51
CA MET A 1 -31.07 17.47 -16.32
C MET A 1 -32.41 17.29 -15.62
N ASN A 2 -32.60 18.01 -14.50
CA ASN A 2 -33.82 18.31 -13.73
C ASN A 2 -34.60 17.12 -13.13
N SER A 3 -34.42 16.77 -11.85
CA SER A 3 -34.82 17.47 -10.59
C SER A 3 -36.29 17.27 -10.23
N LEU A 4 -36.55 16.69 -9.04
CA LEU A 4 -37.69 17.06 -8.19
C LEU A 4 -37.40 16.63 -6.74
N PHE A 5 -36.97 17.63 -5.96
CA PHE A 5 -36.94 17.69 -4.50
C PHE A 5 -38.30 18.18 -4.00
N PHE A 6 -38.81 17.68 -2.87
CA PHE A 6 -39.62 18.49 -1.93
C PHE A 6 -39.54 17.96 -0.48
N LEU A 7 -39.36 18.91 0.44
CA LEU A 7 -39.06 18.80 1.88
C LEU A 7 -40.28 18.48 2.77
N LYS A 8 -40.05 17.94 3.98
CA LYS A 8 -40.12 18.62 5.32
C LYS A 8 -40.22 17.59 6.46
N SER A 9 -39.25 17.55 7.39
CA SER A 9 -39.20 18.29 8.68
C SER A 9 -40.16 17.77 9.75
N LEU A 10 -39.61 17.04 10.73
CA LEU A 10 -40.14 16.93 12.10
C LEU A 10 -38.96 16.85 13.10
N ARG A 11 -38.78 17.92 13.87
CA ARG A 11 -38.00 17.98 15.12
C ARG A 11 -38.92 18.54 16.21
N SER A 12 -39.05 17.83 17.32
CA SER A 12 -39.27 18.40 18.65
C SER A 12 -38.93 17.32 19.70
N ASN A 13 -37.83 17.51 20.43
CA ASN A 13 -37.79 17.95 21.82
C ASN A 13 -38.26 16.89 22.83
N ILE A 14 -37.30 16.18 23.41
CA ILE A 14 -37.44 15.60 24.75
C ILE A 14 -36.29 16.14 25.59
N ALA A 15 -36.67 16.87 26.64
CA ALA A 15 -35.81 17.35 27.70
C ALA A 15 -35.43 16.20 28.63
N LEU A 16 -34.16 16.14 29.05
CA LEU A 16 -33.77 15.38 30.24
C LEU A 16 -32.98 16.28 31.20
N ALA A 17 -33.34 16.11 32.47
CA ALA A 17 -33.07 17.01 33.57
C ALA A 17 -31.64 16.96 34.11
N ARG A 18 -31.25 18.11 34.68
CA ARG A 18 -30.10 18.30 35.59
C ARG A 18 -30.29 17.57 36.91
N LEU A 19 -29.21 16.93 37.38
CA LEU A 19 -28.74 16.64 38.75
C LEU A 19 -27.39 15.93 38.52
N SER A 20 -26.27 16.06 39.25
CA SER A 20 -25.93 16.68 40.52
C SER A 20 -24.39 16.57 40.71
N LYS A 21 -23.71 17.71 40.93
CA LYS A 21 -22.59 17.96 41.86
C LYS A 21 -21.53 16.86 42.15
N ARG A 22 -20.29 17.12 41.64
CA ARG A 22 -18.93 17.20 42.29
C ARG A 22 -18.41 16.06 43.22
N PRO A 23 -17.07 15.88 43.40
CA PRO A 23 -15.99 16.84 43.14
C PRO A 23 -14.75 16.34 42.36
N SER A 24 -14.04 17.35 41.87
CA SER A 24 -12.70 17.41 41.31
C SER A 24 -11.61 16.94 42.28
N LEU A 25 -10.74 16.04 41.85
CA LEU A 25 -9.43 15.82 42.47
C LEU A 25 -8.48 16.95 42.06
N ARG A 26 -7.99 17.69 43.07
CA ARG A 26 -6.85 18.62 42.96
C ARG A 26 -5.56 17.78 43.03
N ILE A 27 -4.70 17.88 42.02
CA ILE A 27 -3.31 17.46 42.14
C ILE A 27 -2.47 18.72 42.31
N SER A 28 -1.73 18.72 43.42
CA SER A 28 -0.97 19.85 43.95
C SER A 28 0.23 20.19 43.07
N THR A 29 0.39 21.49 42.86
CA THR A 29 1.59 22.16 42.40
C THR A 29 2.76 21.87 43.35
N PHE A 30 3.89 21.41 42.82
CA PHE A 30 5.19 21.48 43.50
C PHE A 30 6.19 22.06 42.50
N ILE A 31 6.54 23.33 42.72
CA ILE A 31 7.59 24.06 42.03
C ILE A 31 8.90 23.69 42.73
N LEU A 32 9.84 23.09 42.00
CA LEU A 32 11.24 23.04 42.40
C LEU A 32 12.09 23.54 41.23
N SER A 33 12.43 24.82 41.29
CA SER A 33 13.37 25.50 40.42
C SER A 33 14.80 25.16 40.86
N VAL A 34 15.52 24.40 40.03
CA VAL A 34 16.99 24.30 40.07
C VAL A 34 17.50 24.94 38.79
N LEU A 35 18.05 26.16 38.91
CA LEU A 35 18.85 26.78 37.86
C LEU A 35 20.14 25.97 37.71
N VAL A 36 20.26 25.23 36.61
CA VAL A 36 21.55 24.84 36.04
C VAL A 36 21.72 25.71 34.80
N ALA A 37 22.68 26.63 34.84
CA ALA A 37 23.11 27.36 33.65
C ALA A 37 23.69 26.35 32.64
N PRO A 38 23.24 26.33 31.37
CA PRO A 38 24.00 25.62 30.36
C PRO A 38 25.27 26.43 30.10
N SER A 39 26.41 25.89 30.50
CA SER A 39 27.68 26.21 29.85
C SER A 39 27.49 25.93 28.35
N ALA A 40 27.43 27.00 27.57
CA ALA A 40 27.33 26.93 26.12
C ALA A 40 28.58 26.24 25.59
N VAL A 41 28.44 24.98 25.17
CA VAL A 41 29.42 24.31 24.34
C VAL A 41 29.15 24.82 22.93
N GLY A 42 30.02 25.71 22.43
CA GLY A 42 29.91 26.28 21.09
C GLY A 42 29.96 25.17 20.04
N LEU A 43 29.01 25.19 19.11
CA LEU A 43 28.95 24.29 17.96
C LEU A 43 29.68 24.97 16.80
N ASP A 44 30.42 24.20 15.99
CA ASP A 44 30.93 24.65 14.70
C ASP A 44 29.77 25.18 13.83
N PHE A 45 30.01 26.25 13.08
CA PHE A 45 29.01 26.80 12.16
C PHE A 45 28.77 25.85 10.99
N ALA A 46 29.83 25.20 10.52
CA ALA A 46 29.80 24.16 9.50
C ALA A 46 31.11 23.36 9.48
N SER A 47 31.04 22.11 9.06
CA SER A 47 32.22 21.30 8.75
C SER A 47 31.95 20.31 7.60
N GLY A 48 32.97 20.00 6.80
CA GLY A 48 32.86 19.27 5.53
C GLY A 48 34.16 18.56 5.12
N THR A 49 34.15 17.26 4.83
CA THR A 49 35.31 16.53 4.25
C THR A 49 35.06 16.28 2.77
N PHE A 50 35.93 16.82 1.92
CA PHE A 50 35.82 16.74 0.47
C PHE A 50 36.91 15.84 -0.09
N ASN A 51 36.54 14.87 -0.94
CA ASN A 51 37.49 14.08 -1.72
C ASN A 51 37.76 14.82 -3.02
N ILE A 52 38.84 15.61 -3.05
CA ILE A 52 39.22 16.43 -4.19
C ILE A 52 39.83 15.55 -5.28
N THR A 53 39.21 15.56 -6.45
CA THR A 53 39.70 14.82 -7.63
C THR A 53 40.77 15.60 -8.38
N GLY A 54 41.51 14.89 -9.24
CA GLY A 54 42.66 15.46 -9.96
C GLY A 54 42.23 16.47 -11.02
N SER A 55 41.01 16.39 -11.57
CA SER A 55 40.54 17.34 -12.57
C SER A 55 39.02 17.28 -12.72
N GLU A 56 38.44 18.32 -13.33
CA GLU A 56 37.02 18.39 -13.73
C GLU A 56 36.03 18.32 -12.55
N ILE A 57 34.83 17.78 -12.75
CA ILE A 57 33.77 17.75 -11.72
C ILE A 57 34.27 17.00 -10.48
N GLY A 58 34.22 17.65 -9.32
CA GLY A 58 34.72 17.10 -8.05
C GLY A 58 36.14 17.54 -7.67
N SER A 59 36.80 18.35 -8.50
CA SER A 59 38.12 18.95 -8.21
C SER A 59 38.05 20.19 -7.31
N VAL A 60 36.83 20.66 -6.99
CA VAL A 60 36.54 21.75 -6.06
C VAL A 60 35.46 21.31 -5.07
N GLY A 61 35.72 21.45 -3.78
CA GLY A 61 34.77 21.24 -2.69
C GLY A 61 34.08 22.54 -2.30
N TYR A 62 32.81 22.46 -1.87
CA TYR A 62 32.02 23.61 -1.42
C TYR A 62 31.34 23.32 -0.09
N LEU A 63 31.61 24.15 0.92
CA LEU A 63 31.00 24.08 2.25
C LEU A 63 30.14 25.33 2.49
N PRO A 64 28.81 25.26 2.29
CA PRO A 64 27.91 26.36 2.63
C PRO A 64 27.69 26.47 4.15
N PHE A 65 27.56 27.70 4.65
CA PHE A 65 27.19 28.00 6.04
C PHE A 65 26.33 29.28 6.10
N SER A 66 25.69 29.52 7.24
CA SER A 66 24.85 30.72 7.43
C SER A 66 25.02 31.29 8.83
N LEU A 67 24.97 32.62 8.93
CA LEU A 67 25.07 33.35 10.18
C LEU A 67 23.78 34.10 10.46
N SER A 68 23.30 34.02 11.71
CA SER A 68 22.10 34.72 12.18
C SER A 68 22.39 36.06 12.85
N GLN A 69 23.66 36.34 13.13
CA GLN A 69 24.16 37.57 13.73
C GLN A 69 25.56 37.87 13.17
N THR A 70 26.04 39.10 13.37
CA THR A 70 27.42 39.45 13.02
C THR A 70 28.39 38.66 13.90
N THR A 71 29.32 37.94 13.28
CA THR A 71 30.25 37.05 13.98
C THR A 71 31.64 37.12 13.36
N LEU A 72 32.68 37.01 14.18
CA LEU A 72 34.05 36.75 13.71
C LEU A 72 34.17 35.27 13.42
N VAL A 73 34.59 34.93 12.20
CA VAL A 73 34.63 33.56 11.70
C VAL A 73 36.06 33.11 11.45
N ASP A 74 36.38 31.93 11.96
CA ASP A 74 37.61 31.19 11.68
C ASP A 74 37.31 30.03 10.72
N ILE A 75 38.17 29.84 9.73
CA ILE A 75 38.10 28.73 8.77
C ILE A 75 39.44 27.99 8.77
N ALA A 76 39.40 26.69 9.02
CA ALA A 76 40.58 25.83 9.06
C ALA A 76 40.39 24.58 8.18
N THR A 77 41.48 23.99 7.73
CA THR A 77 41.47 22.72 6.98
C THR A 77 42.37 21.66 7.58
N SER A 78 42.11 20.39 7.29
CA SER A 78 42.95 19.26 7.73
C SER A 78 42.85 18.07 6.77
N GLY A 79 43.97 17.43 6.42
CA GLY A 79 43.98 16.27 5.52
C GLY A 79 45.37 15.64 5.38
N PRO A 80 45.49 14.37 4.92
CA PRO A 80 46.77 13.66 4.85
C PRO A 80 47.67 14.04 3.66
N THR A 81 47.19 14.86 2.74
CA THR A 81 47.90 15.29 1.52
C THR A 81 47.33 16.63 1.06
N THR A 82 48.12 17.38 0.28
CA THR A 82 47.81 18.64 -0.44
C THR A 82 48.01 19.94 0.36
N ASP A 83 48.45 20.98 -0.36
CA ASP A 83 48.64 22.38 0.00
C ASP A 83 47.29 23.08 -0.30
N PRO A 84 46.34 23.13 0.67
CA PRO A 84 44.97 23.56 0.43
C PRO A 84 44.89 25.07 0.20
N PHE A 85 44.18 25.45 -0.85
CA PHE A 85 43.81 26.84 -1.10
C PHE A 85 42.30 26.98 -0.90
N ILE A 86 41.86 28.02 -0.20
CA ILE A 86 40.44 28.30 0.04
C ILE A 86 40.01 29.68 -0.47
N TYR A 87 38.74 29.76 -0.87
CA TYR A 87 38.03 31.02 -1.12
C TYR A 87 36.77 31.07 -0.25
N LEU A 88 36.53 32.22 0.39
CA LEU A 88 35.26 32.52 1.04
C LEU A 88 34.37 33.32 0.10
N LEU A 89 33.16 32.81 -0.14
CA LEU A 89 32.19 33.36 -1.08
C LEU A 89 30.94 33.86 -0.34
N ASP A 90 30.38 34.97 -0.82
CA ASP A 90 29.05 35.47 -0.46
C ASP A 90 27.96 34.72 -1.23
N GLY A 91 26.97 34.20 -0.51
CA GLY A 91 25.83 33.44 -1.03
C GLY A 91 26.02 31.91 -1.08
N THR A 92 25.01 31.24 -1.66
CA THR A 92 24.96 29.78 -1.83
C THR A 92 24.58 29.42 -3.27
N GLY A 93 25.58 29.30 -4.14
CA GLY A 93 25.42 28.90 -5.54
C GLY A 93 25.25 30.07 -6.53
N ASN A 94 25.62 29.83 -7.80
CA ASN A 94 25.71 30.82 -8.88
C ASN A 94 26.71 31.96 -8.59
N PHE A 95 27.92 31.57 -8.22
CA PHE A 95 28.98 32.51 -7.89
C PHE A 95 29.43 33.30 -9.12
N THR A 96 29.95 34.50 -8.87
CA THR A 96 30.70 35.29 -9.83
C THR A 96 32.01 35.72 -9.17
N SER A 97 32.94 36.33 -9.91
CA SER A 97 34.16 36.88 -9.31
C SER A 97 33.87 37.94 -8.23
N ALA A 98 32.69 38.57 -8.26
CA ALA A 98 32.24 39.52 -7.23
C ALA A 98 31.73 38.85 -5.95
N SER A 99 31.48 37.53 -5.97
CA SER A 99 31.08 36.76 -4.80
C SER A 99 32.25 36.48 -3.86
N ILE A 100 33.51 36.63 -4.31
CA ILE A 100 34.68 36.30 -3.49
C ILE A 100 34.94 37.42 -2.48
N LEU A 101 34.85 37.06 -1.19
CA LEU A 101 35.07 37.94 -0.06
C LEU A 101 36.55 37.98 0.36
N THR A 102 37.18 36.81 0.44
CA THR A 102 38.59 36.65 0.79
C THR A 102 39.08 35.25 0.39
N GLU A 103 40.38 35.04 0.46
CA GLU A 103 41.06 33.81 0.05
C GLU A 103 42.35 33.65 0.84
N ASP A 104 42.82 32.41 1.00
CA ASP A 104 44.11 32.11 1.62
C ASP A 104 44.64 30.75 1.14
N ASP A 105 45.97 30.61 1.11
CA ASP A 105 46.70 29.47 0.53
C ASP A 105 47.62 28.75 1.51
N ASP A 106 47.38 28.91 2.82
CA ASP A 106 48.10 28.28 3.92
C ASP A 106 49.57 28.73 4.11
N SER A 107 50.21 29.22 3.04
CA SER A 107 51.54 29.82 2.98
C SER A 107 52.64 29.04 3.77
N CYS A 108 52.45 27.74 3.99
CA CYS A 108 53.24 26.95 4.92
C CYS A 108 54.20 26.01 4.17
N SER A 109 55.52 26.28 4.27
CA SER A 109 56.52 25.64 3.41
C SER A 109 57.04 24.25 3.86
N GLN A 110 56.36 23.55 4.78
CA GLN A 110 56.83 22.25 5.30
C GLN A 110 55.71 21.20 5.46
N ILE A 111 56.09 19.93 5.32
CA ILE A 111 55.25 18.71 5.36
C ILE A 111 54.41 18.53 6.65
N ASP A 112 54.61 19.34 7.69
CA ASP A 112 53.94 19.23 8.99
C ASP A 112 53.13 20.50 9.37
N CYS A 113 52.35 21.05 8.44
CA CYS A 113 51.32 22.04 8.75
C CYS A 113 50.13 21.30 9.36
N GLY A 114 50.23 21.11 10.69
CA GLY A 114 49.39 20.32 11.57
C GLY A 114 48.03 19.91 11.03
N ALA A 115 47.86 18.61 10.78
CA ALA A 115 46.55 17.99 10.83
C ALA A 115 45.83 18.45 12.10
N ALA A 116 44.55 18.79 11.99
CA ALA A 116 43.73 19.14 13.14
C ALA A 116 43.87 18.04 14.20
N GLY A 117 44.62 18.33 15.28
CA GLY A 117 44.87 17.40 16.38
C GLY A 117 46.28 16.83 16.53
N ALA A 118 47.32 17.24 15.78
CA ALA A 118 48.67 16.67 15.95
C ALA A 118 49.83 17.66 16.18
N SER A 119 49.66 18.97 15.97
CA SER A 119 50.69 19.99 16.25
C SER A 119 50.15 21.08 17.19
N PRO A 120 50.94 21.63 18.12
CA PRO A 120 50.54 22.75 18.98
C PRO A 120 50.29 24.06 18.21
N ASP A 121 50.68 24.13 16.94
CA ASP A 121 50.52 25.31 16.08
C ASP A 121 49.26 25.13 15.20
N PHE A 122 48.10 25.48 15.75
CA PHE A 122 46.84 25.62 15.01
C PHE A 122 46.90 26.90 14.15
N ASN A 123 46.65 26.79 12.85
CA ASN A 123 46.59 27.93 11.93
C ASN A 123 45.25 27.93 11.20
N ALA A 124 44.33 28.83 11.58
CA ALA A 124 43.15 29.10 10.76
C ALA A 124 43.60 29.86 9.50
N LEU A 125 43.21 29.38 8.33
CA LEU A 125 43.49 29.99 7.02
C LEU A 125 42.82 31.36 6.91
N ILE A 126 41.54 31.41 7.27
CA ILE A 126 40.83 32.67 7.45
C ILE A 126 40.61 32.80 8.95
N ASN A 127 41.18 33.84 9.56
CA ASN A 127 41.18 34.03 11.01
C ASN A 127 40.51 35.35 11.36
N ASP A 128 39.58 35.32 12.32
CA ASP A 128 38.83 36.47 12.83
C ASP A 128 38.15 37.31 11.73
N TYR A 129 37.65 36.69 10.66
CA TYR A 129 37.03 37.44 9.56
C TYR A 129 35.61 37.87 9.92
N PRO A 130 35.29 39.18 9.93
CA PRO A 130 33.97 39.66 10.33
C PRO A 130 32.93 39.42 9.23
N LEU A 131 31.92 38.62 9.53
CA LEU A 131 30.77 38.39 8.65
C LEU A 131 29.49 38.91 9.27
N SER A 132 28.62 39.49 8.44
CA SER A 132 27.28 39.92 8.83
C SER A 132 26.28 38.76 8.75
N PRO A 133 25.04 38.91 9.25
CA PRO A 133 24.01 37.89 9.03
C PRO A 133 23.80 37.65 7.53
N GLY A 134 23.88 36.40 7.10
CA GLY A 134 23.91 36.06 5.68
C GLY A 134 24.26 34.60 5.43
N SER A 135 24.28 34.21 4.16
CA SER A 135 24.70 32.89 3.73
C SER A 135 26.02 33.01 2.99
N TYR A 136 26.94 32.09 3.28
CA TYR A 136 28.30 32.10 2.77
C TYR A 136 28.71 30.70 2.34
N THR A 137 29.75 30.59 1.52
CA THR A 137 30.28 29.29 1.08
C THR A 137 31.80 29.31 1.07
N VAL A 138 32.45 28.30 1.64
CA VAL A 138 33.88 28.07 1.47
C VAL A 138 34.10 27.16 0.26
N ALA A 139 34.84 27.63 -0.73
CA ALA A 139 35.35 26.80 -1.83
C ALA A 139 36.77 26.34 -1.49
N VAL A 140 37.09 25.06 -1.69
CA VAL A 140 38.40 24.48 -1.38
C VAL A 140 38.88 23.59 -2.51
N ALA A 141 40.16 23.69 -2.85
CA ALA A 141 40.85 22.77 -3.74
C ALA A 141 42.35 22.69 -3.37
N ASN A 142 43.09 21.83 -4.06
CA ASN A 142 44.55 21.80 -3.94
C ASN A 142 45.19 22.95 -4.73
N PHE A 143 46.34 23.44 -4.29
CA PHE A 143 47.16 24.38 -5.04
C PHE A 143 47.68 23.78 -6.37
N PRO A 144 47.69 24.54 -7.47
CA PRO A 144 47.17 25.91 -7.62
C PRO A 144 45.64 25.93 -7.78
N PHE A 145 44.97 26.93 -7.18
CA PHE A 145 43.53 27.12 -7.27
C PHE A 145 43.18 28.60 -7.55
N GLU A 146 42.77 28.91 -8.78
CA GLU A 146 42.51 30.29 -9.20
C GLU A 146 41.06 30.73 -8.93
N ARG A 147 40.82 32.06 -8.89
CA ARG A 147 39.48 32.64 -8.68
C ARG A 147 38.42 32.10 -9.62
N LEU A 148 38.77 31.90 -10.90
CA LEU A 148 37.84 31.37 -11.89
C LEU A 148 37.44 29.93 -11.57
N ASN A 149 38.37 29.11 -11.08
CA ASN A 149 38.10 27.73 -10.67
C ASN A 149 37.13 27.67 -9.49
N ALA A 150 37.29 28.56 -8.51
CA ALA A 150 36.40 28.65 -7.35
C ALA A 150 34.97 29.06 -7.70
N VAL A 151 34.79 29.78 -8.81
CA VAL A 151 33.47 30.20 -9.32
C VAL A 151 32.86 29.14 -10.23
N GLU A 152 33.66 28.53 -11.11
CA GLU A 152 33.21 27.54 -12.11
C GLU A 152 33.06 26.12 -11.54
N GLY A 153 33.65 25.83 -10.38
CA GLY A 153 33.56 24.53 -9.71
C GLY A 153 34.44 23.44 -10.33
N VAL A 154 35.43 23.84 -11.12
CA VAL A 154 36.40 22.96 -11.75
C VAL A 154 37.81 23.54 -11.63
N ASN A 155 38.76 22.70 -11.24
CA ASN A 155 40.18 22.96 -11.17
C ASN A 155 40.96 21.83 -11.88
N THR A 156 42.20 22.12 -12.27
CA THR A 156 43.13 21.10 -12.78
C THR A 156 44.24 20.90 -11.76
N ASN A 157 44.09 19.85 -10.96
CA ASN A 157 45.01 19.49 -9.89
C ASN A 157 45.98 18.39 -10.36
N SER A 158 47.14 18.28 -9.73
CA SER A 158 48.08 17.16 -9.95
C SER A 158 47.95 16.06 -8.88
N GLN A 159 47.07 16.25 -7.90
CA GLN A 159 46.94 15.41 -6.70
C GLN A 159 45.47 15.20 -6.32
N THR A 160 45.19 14.09 -5.63
CA THR A 160 43.87 13.74 -5.08
C THR A 160 43.98 13.44 -3.59
N GLY A 161 42.95 13.78 -2.83
CA GLY A 161 42.97 13.58 -1.38
C GLY A 161 41.73 14.07 -0.67
N ASN A 162 41.60 13.67 0.59
CA ASN A 162 40.51 14.13 1.46
C ASN A 162 40.94 15.39 2.22
N ILE A 163 40.15 16.46 2.15
CA ILE A 163 40.35 17.71 2.89
C ILE A 163 39.13 17.95 3.78
N LEU A 164 39.31 17.96 5.10
CA LEU A 164 38.33 18.46 6.06
C LEU A 164 38.40 19.99 6.09
N VAL A 165 37.26 20.65 6.08
CA VAL A 165 37.06 22.09 6.26
C VAL A 165 36.20 22.30 7.49
N LEU A 166 36.57 23.25 8.33
CA LEU A 166 35.90 23.62 9.59
C LEU A 166 35.65 25.12 9.59
N VAL A 167 34.45 25.54 10.00
CA VAL A 167 34.04 26.94 10.15
C VAL A 167 33.52 27.15 11.57
N GLY A 168 34.11 28.08 12.33
CA GLY A 168 33.77 28.32 13.73
C GLY A 168 33.88 29.80 14.12
N ASP A 169 33.57 30.13 15.37
CA ASP A 169 33.83 31.45 15.95
C ASP A 169 35.27 31.60 16.45
N SER A 170 35.69 32.87 16.58
CA SER A 170 36.97 33.29 17.16
C SER A 170 37.25 32.59 18.49
N GLY A 171 38.19 31.64 18.47
CA GLY A 171 38.74 30.99 19.66
C GLY A 171 38.15 29.62 20.06
N LEU A 172 37.37 28.96 19.20
CA LEU A 172 36.65 27.73 19.57
C LEU A 172 36.99 26.48 18.74
N ILE A 173 37.83 26.59 17.70
CA ILE A 173 38.40 25.43 17.02
C ILE A 173 39.52 24.84 17.91
N ILE A 174 39.12 23.99 18.87
CA ILE A 174 40.05 23.31 19.79
C ILE A 174 40.66 22.09 19.08
N PRO A 175 42.00 21.89 19.14
CA PRO A 175 42.65 20.73 18.57
C PRO A 175 42.07 19.41 19.12
N GLY A 176 41.57 18.54 18.24
CA GLY A 176 41.19 17.17 18.59
C GLY A 176 39.77 16.93 19.11
N THR A 177 38.87 17.93 19.12
CA THR A 177 37.45 17.73 19.51
C THR A 177 36.43 18.02 18.43
N GLY A 178 36.85 18.39 17.21
CA GLY A 178 35.95 18.48 16.07
C GLY A 178 35.48 17.09 15.66
N THR A 179 34.30 16.65 16.10
CA THR A 179 33.64 15.42 15.61
C THR A 179 32.92 15.65 14.29
N GLY A 180 33.30 16.68 13.53
CA GLY A 180 32.63 17.13 12.32
C GLY A 180 32.45 15.99 11.34
N SER A 181 31.21 15.50 11.20
CA SER A 181 30.81 14.54 10.17
C SER A 181 30.64 15.27 8.85
N GLY A 182 31.64 16.07 8.48
CA GLY A 182 31.68 16.77 7.23
C GLY A 182 31.65 15.74 6.11
N SER A 183 30.47 15.46 5.59
CA SER A 183 30.29 14.79 4.33
C SER A 183 30.55 15.81 3.23
N ALA A 184 31.33 15.44 2.23
CA ALA A 184 31.17 16.02 0.90
C ALA A 184 29.67 16.01 0.59
N ARG A 185 29.07 17.20 0.40
CA ARG A 185 27.94 17.45 -0.50
C ARG A 185 27.37 18.85 -0.32
N LEU A 186 27.45 19.63 -1.39
CA LEU A 186 26.33 20.18 -2.16
C LEU A 186 26.97 21.08 -3.23
N ILE A 187 26.86 20.79 -4.53
CA ILE A 187 25.61 20.72 -5.29
C ILE A 187 25.66 19.44 -6.16
N SER A 188 25.03 18.33 -5.76
CA SER A 188 23.58 18.22 -5.65
C SER A 188 23.14 17.43 -4.41
N PHE A 189 22.23 18.05 -3.64
CA PHE A 189 21.42 17.52 -2.54
C PHE A 189 22.06 16.47 -1.63
N ALA A 190 22.62 16.82 -0.45
CA ALA A 190 22.32 16.10 0.80
C ALA A 190 22.85 16.77 2.06
N GLY A 191 21.94 17.06 2.98
CA GLY A 191 22.21 16.82 4.38
C GLY A 191 22.11 15.32 4.68
N SER A 192 22.83 14.87 5.71
CA SER A 192 22.53 13.64 6.45
C SER A 192 21.22 13.72 7.25
N GLY A 193 20.48 14.82 7.14
CA GLY A 193 19.04 14.85 7.39
C GLY A 193 18.33 14.33 6.14
N GLY A 194 17.66 13.19 6.24
CA GLY A 194 16.79 12.73 5.18
C GLY A 194 15.86 13.85 4.69
N VAL A 195 15.43 13.77 3.42
CA VAL A 195 14.34 14.62 2.87
C VAL A 195 13.15 14.73 3.85
N ILE A 196 12.97 13.66 4.62
CA ILE A 196 12.04 13.51 5.73
C ILE A 196 12.86 13.37 7.02
N SER A 197 12.64 14.28 7.98
CA SER A 197 13.40 14.30 9.24
C SER A 197 13.02 13.13 10.17
N GLN A 198 13.96 12.66 10.99
CA GLN A 198 13.72 11.51 11.89
C GLN A 198 12.57 11.76 12.90
N SER A 199 12.35 13.02 13.32
CA SER A 199 11.23 13.40 14.19
C SER A 199 9.87 13.39 13.48
N GLN A 200 9.84 13.37 12.14
CA GLN A 200 8.64 13.18 11.32
C GLN A 200 8.36 11.70 11.01
N ILE A 201 9.32 10.81 11.27
CA ILE A 201 9.17 9.36 11.12
C ILE A 201 8.67 8.80 12.46
N ILE A 202 7.35 8.64 12.62
CA ILE A 202 6.75 8.06 13.83
C ILE A 202 6.53 6.56 13.60
N GLU A 203 7.14 5.74 14.48
CA GLU A 203 7.23 4.27 14.50
C GLU A 203 7.71 3.56 13.20
N SER A 204 8.76 2.75 13.33
CA SER A 204 9.38 1.98 12.23
C SER A 204 8.52 0.84 11.68
N THR A 205 7.28 0.70 12.14
CA THR A 205 6.36 -0.40 11.82
C THR A 205 5.35 -0.02 10.73
N SER A 206 5.05 1.27 10.54
CA SER A 206 4.10 1.74 9.54
C SER A 206 4.69 1.75 8.12
N ASN A 207 3.84 1.61 7.12
CA ASN A 207 4.24 1.67 5.72
C ASN A 207 4.78 3.05 5.32
N ALA A 208 4.15 4.12 5.79
CA ALA A 208 4.62 5.49 5.55
C ALA A 208 6.03 5.72 6.10
N SER A 209 6.37 5.16 7.27
CA SER A 209 7.72 5.23 7.83
C SER A 209 8.74 4.45 7.00
N ALA A 210 8.41 3.23 6.57
CA ALA A 210 9.27 2.44 5.70
C ALA A 210 9.52 3.14 4.35
N THR A 211 8.46 3.70 3.75
CA THR A 211 8.55 4.52 2.54
C THR A 211 9.41 5.76 2.76
N SER A 212 9.27 6.43 3.90
CA SER A 212 10.06 7.63 4.22
C SER A 212 11.56 7.33 4.26
N LEU A 213 11.94 6.21 4.90
CA LEU A 213 13.33 5.76 4.93
C LEU A 213 13.84 5.38 3.54
N ALA A 214 13.00 4.74 2.72
CA ALA A 214 13.33 4.40 1.34
C ALA A 214 13.52 5.66 0.47
N ILE A 215 12.67 6.68 0.64
CA ILE A 215 12.81 7.98 -0.03
C ILE A 215 14.13 8.63 0.39
N ASN A 216 14.43 8.67 1.69
CA ASN A 216 15.69 9.20 2.21
C ASN A 216 16.89 8.46 1.59
N SER A 217 16.84 7.12 1.50
CA SER A 217 17.86 6.30 0.84
C SER A 217 18.02 6.65 -0.64
N LEU A 218 16.91 6.75 -1.39
CA LEU A 218 16.92 7.13 -2.81
C LEU A 218 17.50 8.54 -3.02
N CYS A 219 17.11 9.50 -2.18
CA CYS A 219 17.57 10.88 -2.29
C CYS A 219 19.01 11.08 -1.79
N ALA A 220 19.50 10.19 -0.92
CA ALA A 220 20.89 10.18 -0.50
C ALA A 220 21.84 9.69 -1.61
N SER A 221 21.37 8.97 -2.61
CA SER A 221 22.18 8.51 -3.74
C SER A 221 21.38 8.55 -5.04
N PRO A 222 21.06 9.76 -5.56
CA PRO A 222 20.17 9.91 -6.70
C PRO A 222 20.83 9.40 -7.98
N SER A 223 20.11 8.56 -8.72
CA SER A 223 20.60 7.93 -9.96
C SER A 223 20.34 8.74 -11.24
N SER A 224 19.58 9.85 -11.15
CA SER A 224 19.28 10.72 -12.29
C SER A 224 18.89 12.14 -11.86
N SER A 225 18.94 13.09 -12.80
CA SER A 225 18.49 14.48 -12.58
C SER A 225 16.99 14.59 -12.23
N ALA A 226 16.17 13.64 -12.69
CA ALA A 226 14.76 13.55 -12.30
C ALA A 226 14.60 13.25 -10.81
N VAL A 227 15.40 12.30 -10.28
CA VAL A 227 15.41 11.95 -8.85
C VAL A 227 15.83 13.16 -8.01
N ILE A 228 16.89 13.88 -8.41
CA ILE A 228 17.35 15.10 -7.71
C ILE A 228 16.21 16.13 -7.62
N ARG A 229 15.55 16.43 -8.74
CA ARG A 229 14.45 17.40 -8.80
C ARG A 229 13.27 16.97 -7.92
N ASP A 230 12.87 15.70 -7.98
CA ASP A 230 11.70 15.22 -7.24
C ASP A 230 12.00 15.20 -5.72
N CYS A 231 13.21 14.82 -5.31
CA CYS A 231 13.68 14.93 -3.92
C CYS A 231 13.71 16.38 -3.41
N ALA A 232 14.20 17.33 -4.23
CA ALA A 232 14.22 18.75 -3.92
C ALA A 232 12.80 19.31 -3.68
N ARG A 233 11.85 18.90 -4.52
CA ARG A 233 10.45 19.30 -4.41
C ARG A 233 9.82 18.81 -3.11
N ILE A 234 10.10 17.57 -2.69
CA ILE A 234 9.62 17.06 -1.40
C ILE A 234 10.29 17.82 -0.25
N ALA A 235 11.61 18.05 -0.33
CA ALA A 235 12.37 18.71 0.74
C ALA A 235 11.84 20.11 1.09
N GLY A 236 11.39 20.87 0.08
CA GLY A 236 10.82 22.21 0.24
C GLY A 236 9.40 22.28 0.81
N LEU A 237 8.76 21.14 1.10
CA LEU A 237 7.41 21.11 1.68
C LEU A 237 7.40 21.30 3.19
N GLY A 238 6.31 21.87 3.71
CA GLY A 238 6.00 21.84 5.13
C GLY A 238 5.69 20.42 5.63
N ALA A 239 5.74 20.19 6.94
CA ALA A 239 5.59 18.86 7.55
C ALA A 239 4.30 18.12 7.14
N VAL A 240 3.16 18.82 7.11
CA VAL A 240 1.87 18.23 6.74
C VAL A 240 1.86 17.82 5.26
N ALA A 241 2.30 18.72 4.38
CA ALA A 241 2.38 18.42 2.95
C ALA A 241 3.39 17.30 2.63
N LYS A 242 4.47 17.15 3.41
CA LYS A 242 5.38 16.00 3.30
C LYS A 242 4.65 14.69 3.62
N ALA A 243 3.88 14.64 4.71
CA ALA A 243 3.12 13.45 5.08
C ALA A 243 2.14 13.03 3.98
N ASP A 244 1.42 13.98 3.38
CA ASP A 244 0.49 13.70 2.27
C ASP A 244 1.21 13.17 1.01
N VAL A 245 2.42 13.65 0.74
CA VAL A 245 3.23 13.17 -0.39
C VAL A 245 3.81 11.79 -0.12
N ILE A 246 4.25 11.52 1.11
CA ILE A 246 4.69 10.18 1.52
C ILE A 246 3.55 9.19 1.39
N ASP A 247 2.33 9.55 1.77
CA ASP A 247 1.14 8.71 1.61
C ASP A 247 0.91 8.34 0.15
N GLN A 248 1.00 9.32 -0.77
CA GLN A 248 0.90 9.09 -2.22
C GLN A 248 2.05 8.25 -2.80
N ILE A 249 3.25 8.29 -2.19
CA ILE A 249 4.39 7.49 -2.61
C ILE A 249 4.29 6.06 -2.05
N THR A 250 3.65 5.88 -0.91
CA THR A 250 3.57 4.59 -0.21
C THR A 250 2.70 3.63 -1.03
N PRO A 251 3.25 2.50 -1.51
CA PRO A 251 2.53 1.61 -2.41
C PRO A 251 1.64 0.62 -1.63
N GLU A 252 0.62 1.11 -0.90
CA GLU A 252 -0.29 0.26 -0.11
C GLU A 252 -1.29 -0.53 -0.96
N GLU A 253 -1.45 -0.19 -2.24
CA GLU A 253 -2.35 -0.85 -3.19
C GLU A 253 -1.97 -2.32 -3.39
N ILE A 254 -0.70 -2.67 -3.17
CA ILE A 254 -0.19 -4.05 -3.20
C ILE A 254 -0.89 -4.95 -2.17
N ASN A 255 -1.31 -4.40 -1.03
CA ASN A 255 -2.04 -5.13 0.01
C ASN A 255 -3.48 -5.43 -0.44
N THR A 256 -4.03 -4.59 -1.31
CA THR A 256 -5.39 -4.75 -1.83
C THR A 256 -5.46 -5.90 -2.83
N ILE A 257 -4.39 -6.21 -3.56
CA ILE A 257 -4.32 -7.38 -4.44
C ILE A 257 -4.66 -8.65 -3.65
N ALA A 258 -3.99 -8.89 -2.52
CA ALA A 258 -4.26 -10.09 -1.72
C ALA A 258 -5.71 -10.14 -1.18
N ALA A 259 -6.22 -9.01 -0.69
CA ALA A 259 -7.58 -8.92 -0.18
C ALA A 259 -8.65 -9.15 -1.27
N THR A 260 -8.48 -8.56 -2.46
CA THR A 260 -9.41 -8.74 -3.59
C THR A 260 -9.31 -10.13 -4.17
N THR A 261 -8.12 -10.73 -4.28
CA THR A 261 -7.94 -12.13 -4.70
C THR A 261 -8.78 -13.09 -3.83
N VAL A 262 -8.68 -12.97 -2.51
CA VAL A 262 -9.43 -13.82 -1.58
C VAL A 262 -10.94 -13.54 -1.69
N ALA A 263 -11.35 -12.28 -1.82
CA ALA A 263 -12.76 -11.92 -1.98
C ALA A 263 -13.35 -12.46 -3.30
N THR A 264 -12.64 -12.32 -4.42
CA THR A 264 -13.05 -12.85 -5.73
C THR A 264 -13.15 -14.38 -5.71
N SER A 265 -12.21 -15.07 -5.05
CA SER A 265 -12.26 -16.53 -4.90
C SER A 265 -13.53 -16.98 -4.15
N ARG A 266 -13.86 -16.29 -3.05
CA ARG A 266 -15.08 -16.54 -2.27
C ARG A 266 -16.36 -16.29 -3.08
N ALA A 267 -16.40 -15.22 -3.88
CA ALA A 267 -17.52 -14.92 -4.75
C ALA A 267 -17.72 -16.03 -5.81
N ASN A 268 -16.64 -16.50 -6.42
CA ASN A 268 -16.66 -17.58 -7.42
C ASN A 268 -17.21 -18.88 -6.81
N PHE A 269 -16.79 -19.24 -5.59
CA PHE A 269 -17.34 -20.39 -4.87
C PHE A 269 -18.82 -20.23 -4.56
N SER A 270 -19.25 -19.05 -4.13
CA SER A 270 -20.66 -18.81 -3.77
C SER A 270 -21.60 -19.11 -4.95
N SER A 271 -21.26 -18.68 -6.17
CA SER A 271 -22.10 -18.91 -7.34
C SER A 271 -22.28 -20.40 -7.68
N VAL A 272 -21.21 -21.20 -7.61
CA VAL A 272 -21.30 -22.64 -7.86
C VAL A 272 -21.96 -23.38 -6.70
N MET A 273 -21.70 -22.96 -5.45
CA MET A 273 -22.34 -23.53 -4.26
C MET A 273 -23.84 -23.25 -4.21
N ASP A 274 -24.29 -22.09 -4.70
CA ASP A 274 -25.71 -21.79 -4.89
C ASP A 274 -26.35 -22.81 -5.84
N ARG A 275 -25.68 -23.16 -6.96
CA ARG A 275 -26.15 -24.21 -7.86
C ARG A 275 -26.19 -25.57 -7.17
N ILE A 276 -25.14 -25.98 -6.46
CA ILE A 276 -25.09 -27.24 -5.71
C ILE A 276 -26.24 -27.32 -4.70
N ALA A 277 -26.56 -26.21 -4.02
CA ALA A 277 -27.72 -26.14 -3.12
C ALA A 277 -29.05 -26.38 -3.85
N THR A 278 -29.22 -25.82 -5.06
CA THR A 278 -30.44 -26.10 -5.87
C THR A 278 -30.53 -27.57 -6.31
N LEU A 279 -29.40 -28.22 -6.62
CA LEU A 279 -29.36 -29.65 -7.00
C LEU A 279 -29.82 -30.54 -5.85
N ARG A 280 -29.39 -30.24 -4.62
CA ARG A 280 -29.85 -30.95 -3.40
C ARG A 280 -31.36 -30.84 -3.16
N ALA A 281 -31.96 -29.72 -3.56
CA ALA A 281 -33.41 -29.52 -3.46
C ALA A 281 -34.21 -30.29 -4.54
N GLY A 282 -33.57 -31.19 -5.31
CA GLY A 282 -34.22 -32.05 -6.31
C GLY A 282 -34.26 -31.49 -7.72
N ASN A 283 -33.52 -30.41 -8.02
CA ASN A 283 -33.51 -29.77 -9.35
C ASN A 283 -32.53 -30.44 -10.35
N ALA A 284 -32.65 -31.76 -10.52
CA ALA A 284 -31.91 -32.54 -11.52
C ALA A 284 -32.43 -32.29 -12.96
N GLY A 285 -31.52 -32.05 -13.94
CA GLY A 285 -31.83 -31.99 -15.39
C GLY A 285 -32.41 -30.66 -15.95
N GLY A 286 -32.24 -30.39 -17.25
CA GLY A 286 -32.81 -29.27 -18.03
C GLY A 286 -31.82 -28.16 -18.49
N ILE A 287 -31.99 -27.60 -19.71
CA ILE A 287 -31.07 -26.61 -20.35
C ILE A 287 -31.45 -25.16 -20.03
N ASN A 288 -30.49 -24.29 -19.63
CA ASN A 288 -30.67 -22.84 -19.48
C ASN A 288 -29.51 -21.98 -20.00
N LEU A 289 -29.85 -20.97 -20.80
CA LEU A 289 -29.00 -19.84 -21.17
C LEU A 289 -29.81 -18.54 -21.06
N GLY A 290 -29.20 -17.52 -20.45
CA GLY A 290 -29.78 -16.18 -20.26
C GLY A 290 -30.36 -15.57 -21.55
N GLY A 291 -31.67 -15.70 -21.73
CA GLY A 291 -32.43 -15.05 -22.79
C GLY A 291 -32.31 -15.67 -24.19
N ALA A 292 -31.59 -16.78 -24.37
CA ALA A 292 -31.46 -17.45 -25.68
C ALA A 292 -32.20 -18.79 -25.70
N LYS A 293 -33.25 -18.88 -26.51
CA LYS A 293 -33.89 -20.14 -26.88
C LYS A 293 -32.89 -21.01 -27.64
N ILE A 294 -32.35 -22.05 -27.02
CA ILE A 294 -31.71 -23.16 -27.74
C ILE A 294 -32.54 -24.41 -27.51
N GLY A 295 -33.32 -24.78 -28.53
CA GLY A 295 -34.08 -26.03 -28.56
C GLY A 295 -35.55 -25.85 -28.86
N GLY A 296 -35.89 -25.46 -30.09
CA GLY A 296 -37.19 -25.83 -30.66
C GLY A 296 -37.10 -27.26 -31.21
N ALA A 297 -37.88 -28.18 -30.65
CA ALA A 297 -38.54 -29.27 -31.37
C ALA A 297 -39.36 -30.12 -30.39
N SER A 298 -40.65 -30.22 -30.71
CA SER A 298 -41.70 -31.09 -30.21
C SER A 298 -41.26 -32.42 -29.56
N ALA A 299 -41.87 -32.73 -28.41
CA ALA A 299 -42.54 -34.01 -28.07
C ALA A 299 -41.99 -35.32 -28.68
N ASP A 300 -40.68 -35.52 -28.67
CA ASP A 300 -40.07 -36.84 -28.82
C ASP A 300 -39.08 -37.02 -27.67
N LYS A 301 -39.09 -38.21 -27.04
CA LYS A 301 -38.24 -38.48 -25.86
C LYS A 301 -36.79 -38.22 -26.24
N LEU A 302 -36.23 -37.11 -25.75
CA LEU A 302 -34.80 -36.85 -25.84
C LEU A 302 -34.05 -38.10 -25.33
N PRO A 303 -32.94 -38.51 -25.96
CA PRO A 303 -32.11 -39.60 -25.48
C PRO A 303 -31.84 -39.44 -23.98
N GLU A 304 -31.81 -40.54 -23.21
CA GLU A 304 -31.75 -40.53 -21.73
C GLU A 304 -30.64 -39.61 -21.17
N ILE A 305 -29.52 -39.49 -21.89
CA ILE A 305 -28.41 -38.60 -21.55
C ILE A 305 -28.81 -37.12 -21.47
N PHE A 306 -29.74 -36.65 -22.31
CA PHE A 306 -30.22 -35.28 -22.31
C PHE A 306 -31.31 -35.02 -21.25
N GLN A 307 -31.93 -36.09 -20.70
CA GLN A 307 -32.90 -35.96 -19.61
C GLN A 307 -32.22 -35.71 -18.26
N ARG A 308 -31.00 -36.22 -18.09
CA ARG A 308 -30.19 -36.11 -16.87
C ARG A 308 -29.19 -34.94 -16.89
N LEU A 309 -29.04 -34.26 -18.03
CA LEU A 309 -28.16 -33.11 -18.22
C LEU A 309 -28.87 -31.81 -17.82
N GLY A 310 -28.26 -31.05 -16.91
CA GLY A 310 -28.62 -29.69 -16.56
C GLY A 310 -27.65 -28.66 -17.14
N VAL A 311 -28.14 -27.48 -17.52
CA VAL A 311 -27.34 -26.28 -17.84
C VAL A 311 -27.92 -25.12 -17.04
N TYR A 312 -27.04 -24.27 -16.51
CA TYR A 312 -27.43 -23.12 -15.71
C TYR A 312 -26.55 -21.90 -16.00
N GLY A 313 -27.08 -20.73 -15.66
CA GLY A 313 -26.37 -19.47 -15.66
C GLY A 313 -26.74 -18.64 -14.45
N ASN A 314 -25.74 -18.10 -13.75
CA ASN A 314 -25.89 -17.22 -12.61
C ASN A 314 -25.24 -15.87 -12.92
N ILE A 315 -25.84 -14.81 -12.39
CA ILE A 315 -25.22 -13.49 -12.34
C ILE A 315 -25.07 -13.13 -10.87
N ASP A 316 -23.87 -12.72 -10.50
CA ASP A 316 -23.50 -12.30 -9.17
C ASP A 316 -22.93 -10.88 -9.18
N GLY A 317 -23.19 -10.16 -8.10
CA GLY A 317 -22.66 -8.82 -7.90
C GLY A 317 -22.49 -8.53 -6.43
N SER A 318 -21.41 -7.85 -6.07
CA SER A 318 -21.22 -7.39 -4.70
C SER A 318 -20.65 -5.99 -4.66
N PHE A 319 -20.91 -5.30 -3.57
CA PHE A 319 -20.34 -3.99 -3.31
C PHE A 319 -20.03 -3.85 -1.82
N GLY A 320 -19.11 -2.94 -1.54
CA GLY A 320 -18.69 -2.71 -0.18
C GLY A 320 -17.62 -1.65 -0.06
N ASN A 321 -17.07 -1.57 1.14
CA ASN A 321 -15.94 -0.71 1.42
C ASN A 321 -15.03 -1.35 2.45
N ARG A 322 -13.78 -0.93 2.38
CA ARG A 322 -12.79 -1.11 3.42
C ARG A 322 -12.41 0.25 3.96
N LYS A 323 -12.54 0.45 5.27
CA LYS A 323 -12.06 1.66 5.96
C LYS A 323 -10.54 1.67 5.99
N ARG A 324 -9.97 2.88 5.95
CA ARG A 324 -8.53 3.09 6.08
C ARG A 324 -8.04 2.65 7.46
N SER A 325 -6.87 2.05 7.51
CA SER A 325 -6.15 1.69 8.73
C SER A 325 -4.76 2.33 8.76
N ALA A 326 -3.90 1.85 9.67
CA ALA A 326 -2.51 2.29 9.75
C ALA A 326 -1.61 1.72 8.63
N ASN A 327 -1.96 0.57 8.04
CA ASN A 327 -1.14 -0.11 7.03
C ASN A 327 -1.86 -0.32 5.69
N GLU A 328 -3.12 0.09 5.58
CA GLU A 328 -3.88 -0.10 4.35
C GLU A 328 -4.77 1.09 4.02
N GLN A 329 -4.67 1.49 2.75
CA GLN A 329 -5.52 2.49 2.17
C GLN A 329 -6.97 2.00 2.10
N GLY A 330 -7.89 2.83 2.57
CA GLY A 330 -9.32 2.54 2.45
C GLY A 330 -9.79 2.61 1.00
N TYR A 331 -10.76 1.79 0.61
CA TYR A 331 -11.31 1.76 -0.75
C TYR A 331 -12.78 1.36 -0.76
N ASN A 332 -13.51 1.78 -1.79
CA ASN A 332 -14.80 1.21 -2.13
C ASN A 332 -14.59 0.18 -3.23
N PHE A 333 -15.36 -0.90 -3.23
CA PHE A 333 -15.26 -1.91 -4.27
C PHE A 333 -16.63 -2.32 -4.80
N ASP A 334 -16.65 -2.68 -6.07
CA ASP A 334 -17.74 -3.35 -6.75
C ASP A 334 -17.21 -4.54 -7.54
N ASN A 335 -17.91 -5.67 -7.44
CA ASN A 335 -17.61 -6.89 -8.15
C ASN A 335 -18.84 -7.34 -8.93
N GLN A 336 -18.61 -7.88 -10.12
CA GLN A 336 -19.64 -8.40 -11.00
C GLN A 336 -19.13 -9.70 -11.61
N GLY A 337 -19.94 -10.74 -11.60
CA GLY A 337 -19.60 -12.04 -12.10
C GLY A 337 -20.73 -12.67 -12.91
N VAL A 338 -20.33 -13.45 -13.90
CA VAL A 338 -21.22 -14.34 -14.64
C VAL A 338 -20.65 -15.73 -14.56
N THR A 339 -21.50 -16.68 -14.16
CA THR A 339 -21.15 -18.10 -14.11
C THR A 339 -22.06 -18.85 -15.05
N VAL A 340 -21.49 -19.68 -15.90
CA VAL A 340 -22.23 -20.64 -16.72
C VAL A 340 -21.74 -22.03 -16.37
N GLY A 341 -22.64 -23.01 -16.38
CA GLY A 341 -22.22 -24.36 -16.08
C GLY A 341 -23.21 -25.40 -16.56
N LEU A 342 -22.78 -26.63 -16.46
CA LEU A 342 -23.58 -27.81 -16.73
C LEU A 342 -23.34 -28.86 -15.66
N ASP A 343 -24.35 -29.69 -15.42
CA ASP A 343 -24.34 -30.77 -14.45
C ASP A 343 -25.03 -31.99 -15.03
N TYR A 344 -24.69 -33.17 -14.52
CA TYR A 344 -25.25 -34.44 -14.93
C TYR A 344 -25.62 -35.27 -13.70
N ALA A 345 -26.87 -35.74 -13.69
CA ALA A 345 -27.39 -36.65 -12.68
C ALA A 345 -26.90 -38.08 -12.97
N VAL A 346 -25.75 -38.44 -12.40
CA VAL A 346 -25.16 -39.79 -12.54
C VAL A 346 -26.10 -40.83 -11.93
N THR A 347 -26.67 -40.50 -10.77
CA THR A 347 -27.80 -41.21 -10.14
C THR A 347 -28.80 -40.17 -9.64
N ASP A 348 -29.93 -40.61 -9.08
CA ASP A 348 -30.91 -39.70 -8.50
C ASP A 348 -30.35 -38.92 -7.28
N ASN A 349 -29.25 -39.40 -6.72
CA ASN A 349 -28.63 -38.87 -5.51
C ASN A 349 -27.19 -38.36 -5.72
N PHE A 350 -26.61 -38.54 -6.91
CA PHE A 350 -25.23 -38.14 -7.19
C PHE A 350 -25.13 -37.32 -8.47
N PHE A 351 -24.59 -36.12 -8.32
CA PHE A 351 -24.45 -35.14 -9.38
C PHE A 351 -22.98 -34.75 -9.55
N VAL A 352 -22.58 -34.57 -10.80
CA VAL A 352 -21.28 -34.00 -11.16
C VAL A 352 -21.50 -32.87 -12.15
N GLY A 353 -20.67 -31.84 -12.11
CA GLY A 353 -20.79 -30.74 -13.04
C GLY A 353 -19.51 -29.98 -13.23
N MET A 354 -19.55 -29.11 -14.23
CA MET A 354 -18.49 -28.15 -14.53
C MET A 354 -19.08 -26.75 -14.66
N ALA A 355 -18.29 -25.76 -14.29
CA ALA A 355 -18.67 -24.36 -14.37
C ALA A 355 -17.51 -23.52 -14.89
N PHE A 356 -17.83 -22.45 -15.60
CA PHE A 356 -16.92 -21.39 -15.96
C PHE A 356 -17.45 -20.07 -15.40
N ASN A 357 -16.59 -19.37 -14.67
CA ASN A 357 -16.88 -18.06 -14.11
C ASN A 357 -15.97 -17.01 -14.76
N ASN A 358 -16.56 -15.90 -15.15
CA ASN A 358 -15.85 -14.68 -15.47
C ASN A 358 -16.31 -13.58 -14.50
N SER A 359 -15.37 -13.00 -13.77
CA SER A 359 -15.65 -11.95 -12.79
C SER A 359 -14.71 -10.77 -12.94
N HIS A 360 -15.24 -9.59 -12.64
CA HIS A 360 -14.55 -8.33 -12.69
C HIS A 360 -14.78 -7.59 -11.39
N ASN A 361 -13.70 -7.09 -10.79
CA ASN A 361 -13.73 -6.29 -9.58
C ASN A 361 -13.00 -4.98 -9.80
N LYS A 362 -13.60 -3.89 -9.34
CA LYS A 362 -12.98 -2.57 -9.30
C LYS A 362 -12.90 -2.11 -7.85
N ALA A 363 -11.72 -1.71 -7.40
CA ALA A 363 -11.51 -1.06 -6.12
C ALA A 363 -11.02 0.38 -6.35
N ASP A 364 -11.81 1.36 -5.93
CA ASP A 364 -11.47 2.78 -5.99
C ASP A 364 -10.93 3.24 -4.63
N PHE A 365 -9.65 3.64 -4.61
CA PHE A 365 -8.98 4.05 -3.38
C PHE A 365 -9.48 5.41 -2.89
N SER A 366 -9.59 5.55 -1.57
CA SER A 366 -10.00 6.77 -0.89
C SER A 366 -9.07 7.93 -1.23
N ASN A 367 -9.55 9.17 -1.07
CA ASN A 367 -8.79 10.39 -1.37
C ASN A 367 -8.26 10.46 -2.82
N ARG A 368 -8.86 9.71 -3.75
CA ARG A 368 -8.41 9.59 -5.16
C ARG A 368 -6.96 9.10 -5.25
N ALA A 369 -6.56 8.20 -4.33
CA ALA A 369 -5.23 7.61 -4.32
C ALA A 369 -5.00 6.62 -5.49
N GLY A 370 -6.03 6.36 -6.29
CA GLY A 370 -5.93 5.55 -7.50
C GLY A 370 -7.02 4.48 -7.56
N GLN A 371 -6.74 3.39 -8.25
CA GLN A 371 -7.68 2.27 -8.43
C GLN A 371 -6.97 0.94 -8.70
N LEU A 372 -7.64 -0.16 -8.38
CA LEU A 372 -7.24 -1.51 -8.75
C LEU A 372 -8.38 -2.16 -9.53
N TYR A 373 -8.07 -2.62 -10.75
CA TYR A 373 -8.96 -3.46 -11.55
C TYR A 373 -8.48 -4.90 -11.51
N THR A 374 -9.42 -5.83 -11.39
CA THR A 374 -9.15 -7.27 -11.34
C THR A 374 -10.12 -7.98 -12.27
N ALA A 375 -9.61 -8.86 -13.13
CA ALA A 375 -10.41 -9.72 -13.99
C ALA A 375 -10.01 -11.18 -13.76
N ALA A 376 -10.97 -12.04 -13.46
CA ALA A 376 -10.72 -13.45 -13.20
C ALA A 376 -11.49 -14.36 -14.17
N TYR A 377 -10.84 -15.43 -14.61
CA TYR A 377 -11.41 -16.47 -15.47
C TYR A 377 -11.16 -17.82 -14.82
N THR A 378 -12.21 -18.44 -14.27
CA THR A 378 -12.09 -19.63 -13.43
C THR A 378 -12.91 -20.78 -13.99
N GLY A 379 -12.26 -21.92 -14.22
CA GLY A 379 -12.91 -23.20 -14.51
C GLY A 379 -13.04 -24.03 -13.24
N SER A 380 -14.19 -24.65 -13.02
CA SER A 380 -14.49 -25.44 -11.83
C SER A 380 -15.10 -26.79 -12.20
N LEU A 381 -14.76 -27.81 -11.42
CA LEU A 381 -15.46 -29.09 -11.34
C LEU A 381 -16.11 -29.17 -9.97
N TYR A 382 -17.34 -29.69 -9.92
CA TYR A 382 -18.05 -29.86 -8.67
C TYR A 382 -18.88 -31.12 -8.65
N SER A 383 -19.24 -31.56 -7.46
CA SER A 383 -20.15 -32.68 -7.25
C SER A 383 -20.95 -32.50 -5.97
N THR A 384 -22.09 -33.17 -5.91
CA THR A 384 -22.88 -33.32 -4.69
C THR A 384 -23.46 -34.72 -4.61
N LEU A 385 -23.35 -35.32 -3.43
CA LEU A 385 -23.81 -36.66 -3.11
C LEU A 385 -24.79 -36.59 -1.94
N ASN A 386 -26.03 -37.01 -2.17
CA ASN A 386 -27.05 -37.13 -1.14
C ASN A 386 -27.11 -38.57 -0.63
N ILE A 387 -27.07 -38.75 0.69
CA ILE A 387 -27.15 -40.03 1.39
C ILE A 387 -28.25 -39.90 2.44
N GLN A 388 -29.48 -40.27 2.06
CA GLN A 388 -30.68 -39.99 2.87
C GLN A 388 -30.77 -38.48 3.14
N ASP A 389 -30.80 -38.08 4.40
CA ASP A 389 -30.83 -36.67 4.82
C ASP A 389 -29.43 -36.03 4.86
N PHE A 390 -28.35 -36.79 4.73
CA PHE A 390 -26.99 -36.26 4.67
C PHE A 390 -26.61 -35.86 3.25
N TYR A 391 -25.74 -34.86 3.11
CA TYR A 391 -25.11 -34.55 1.84
C TYR A 391 -23.63 -34.25 2.01
N ILE A 392 -22.88 -34.49 0.93
CA ILE A 392 -21.47 -34.12 0.80
C ILE A 392 -21.32 -33.36 -0.51
N ASP A 393 -20.69 -32.19 -0.44
CA ASP A 393 -20.38 -31.34 -1.58
C ASP A 393 -18.87 -31.26 -1.77
N ALA A 394 -18.44 -31.24 -3.03
CA ALA A 394 -17.04 -31.02 -3.37
C ALA A 394 -16.93 -30.08 -4.57
N LEU A 395 -15.91 -29.23 -4.56
CA LEU A 395 -15.58 -28.32 -5.64
C LEU A 395 -14.06 -28.20 -5.75
N ALA A 396 -13.55 -28.18 -6.97
CA ALA A 396 -12.17 -27.83 -7.29
C ALA A 396 -12.15 -26.88 -8.48
N SER A 397 -11.32 -25.85 -8.43
CA SER A 397 -11.24 -24.84 -9.47
C SER A 397 -9.82 -24.37 -9.73
N VAL A 398 -9.59 -23.95 -10.98
CA VAL A 398 -8.35 -23.32 -11.43
C VAL A 398 -8.68 -22.12 -12.31
N GLY A 399 -7.96 -21.03 -12.15
CA GLY A 399 -8.25 -19.80 -12.89
C GLY A 399 -7.08 -18.83 -12.97
N GLY A 400 -7.05 -18.09 -14.07
CA GLY A 400 -6.16 -16.95 -14.24
C GLY A 400 -6.81 -15.67 -13.72
N ILE A 401 -6.00 -14.81 -13.12
CA ILE A 401 -6.43 -13.50 -12.62
C ILE A 401 -5.48 -12.42 -13.15
N ASP A 402 -6.03 -11.43 -13.83
CA ASP A 402 -5.29 -10.26 -14.29
C ASP A 402 -5.56 -9.06 -13.38
N TYR A 403 -4.51 -8.29 -13.09
CA TYR A 403 -4.55 -7.11 -12.23
C TYR A 403 -4.00 -5.91 -12.99
N GLU A 404 -4.76 -4.81 -12.98
CA GLU A 404 -4.28 -3.49 -13.39
C GLU A 404 -4.37 -2.54 -12.19
N SER A 405 -3.21 -2.05 -11.72
CA SER A 405 -3.11 -1.14 -10.58
C SER A 405 -2.72 0.26 -11.05
N GLU A 406 -3.30 1.27 -10.41
CA GLU A 406 -2.93 2.66 -10.56
C GLU A 406 -2.84 3.31 -9.18
N ARG A 407 -1.67 3.85 -8.84
CA ARG A 407 -1.43 4.70 -7.68
C ARG A 407 -1.27 6.14 -8.15
N ALA A 408 -2.19 7.00 -7.74
CA ALA A 408 -2.22 8.40 -8.12
C ALA A 408 -1.28 9.24 -7.23
N MET A 409 -0.38 9.98 -7.87
CA MET A 409 0.61 10.82 -7.21
C MET A 409 0.36 12.28 -7.60
N SER A 410 -0.76 12.82 -7.11
CA SER A 410 -1.24 14.17 -7.41
C SER A 410 -0.19 15.26 -7.25
N PHE A 411 0.70 15.16 -6.25
CA PHE A 411 1.80 16.10 -6.06
C PHE A 411 2.75 16.16 -7.26
N PHE A 412 3.02 15.03 -7.89
CA PHE A 412 3.86 14.94 -9.08
C PHE A 412 3.07 15.09 -10.39
N ASN A 413 1.74 15.28 -10.30
CA ASN A 413 0.83 15.30 -11.44
C ASN A 413 1.01 14.07 -12.36
N THR A 414 1.14 12.89 -11.76
CA THR A 414 1.38 11.62 -12.44
C THR A 414 0.71 10.46 -11.70
N SER A 415 0.71 9.28 -12.31
CA SER A 415 0.31 8.03 -11.66
C SER A 415 1.38 6.98 -11.89
N ALA A 416 1.56 6.09 -10.93
CA ALA A 416 2.32 4.85 -11.10
C ALA A 416 1.35 3.73 -11.50
N LYS A 417 1.58 3.08 -12.64
CA LYS A 417 0.68 2.07 -13.22
C LYS A 417 1.36 0.72 -13.32
N GLY A 418 0.75 -0.31 -12.76
CA GLY A 418 1.23 -1.68 -12.80
C GLY A 418 0.26 -2.62 -13.51
N ARG A 419 0.79 -3.63 -14.20
CA ARG A 419 0.02 -4.75 -14.71
C ARG A 419 0.70 -6.05 -14.30
N THR A 420 -0.07 -6.99 -13.79
CA THR A 420 0.41 -8.33 -13.47
C THR A 420 -0.70 -9.35 -13.65
N SER A 421 -0.33 -10.63 -13.65
CA SER A 421 -1.26 -11.74 -13.67
C SER A 421 -0.93 -12.73 -12.55
N GLY A 422 -1.85 -13.62 -12.28
CA GLY A 422 -1.69 -14.69 -11.31
C GLY A 422 -2.49 -15.92 -11.66
N MET A 423 -2.13 -17.03 -11.04
CA MET A 423 -2.83 -18.30 -11.15
C MET A 423 -3.39 -18.68 -9.79
N GLN A 424 -4.68 -19.03 -9.75
CA GLN A 424 -5.38 -19.46 -8.56
C GLN A 424 -5.80 -20.92 -8.67
N TYR A 425 -5.56 -21.66 -7.59
CA TYR A 425 -6.07 -23.01 -7.35
C TYR A 425 -6.94 -22.94 -6.11
N ALA A 426 -8.13 -23.52 -6.19
CA ALA A 426 -9.05 -23.48 -5.07
C ALA A 426 -9.83 -24.78 -4.96
N SER A 427 -10.19 -25.17 -3.74
CA SER A 427 -11.06 -26.29 -3.46
C SER A 427 -12.00 -25.98 -2.31
N SER A 428 -13.16 -26.63 -2.32
CA SER A 428 -14.13 -26.55 -1.25
C SER A 428 -14.73 -27.93 -0.99
N LEU A 429 -14.89 -28.28 0.28
CA LEU A 429 -15.54 -29.49 0.76
C LEU A 429 -16.60 -29.10 1.79
N GLY A 430 -17.79 -29.63 1.64
CA GLY A 430 -18.91 -29.36 2.55
C GLY A 430 -19.63 -30.64 2.93
N ALA A 431 -20.18 -30.66 4.14
CA ALA A 431 -21.09 -31.71 4.55
C ALA A 431 -22.21 -31.12 5.41
N GLY A 432 -23.42 -31.66 5.29
CA GLY A 432 -24.56 -31.22 6.08
C GLY A 432 -25.62 -32.28 6.23
N TYR A 433 -26.62 -31.97 7.04
CA TYR A 433 -27.74 -32.84 7.34
C TYR A 433 -29.04 -32.07 7.24
N ASN A 434 -30.01 -32.54 6.46
CA ASN A 434 -31.29 -31.89 6.24
C ASN A 434 -32.35 -32.48 7.17
N TYR A 435 -32.62 -31.79 8.28
CA TYR A 435 -33.67 -32.19 9.21
C TYR A 435 -35.02 -31.61 8.80
N HIS A 436 -35.97 -32.48 8.44
CA HIS A 436 -37.30 -32.09 7.97
C HIS A 436 -38.32 -32.04 9.12
N ILE A 437 -39.01 -30.91 9.28
CA ILE A 437 -40.10 -30.67 10.24
C ILE A 437 -41.31 -30.10 9.49
N ASP A 438 -42.21 -30.97 9.05
CA ASP A 438 -43.35 -30.60 8.18
C ASP A 438 -42.86 -29.83 6.93
N LYS A 439 -43.15 -28.53 6.83
CA LYS A 439 -42.73 -27.67 5.72
C LYS A 439 -41.41 -26.93 5.96
N VAL A 440 -40.81 -27.08 7.15
CA VAL A 440 -39.55 -26.45 7.53
C VAL A 440 -38.42 -27.46 7.34
N LEU A 441 -37.31 -27.02 6.74
CA LEU A 441 -36.06 -27.78 6.69
C LEU A 441 -35.01 -27.00 7.47
N VAL A 442 -34.37 -27.67 8.43
CA VAL A 442 -33.23 -27.14 9.19
C VAL A 442 -31.99 -27.92 8.82
N GLY A 443 -31.01 -27.24 8.23
CA GLY A 443 -29.80 -27.83 7.68
C GLY A 443 -28.53 -27.32 8.37
N PRO A 444 -28.08 -27.91 9.50
CA PRO A 444 -26.73 -27.69 9.99
C PRO A 444 -25.70 -28.22 8.99
N TYR A 445 -24.59 -27.50 8.83
CA TYR A 445 -23.51 -27.89 7.95
C TYR A 445 -22.15 -27.39 8.43
N ILE A 446 -21.11 -28.06 7.94
CA ILE A 446 -19.72 -27.65 8.06
C ILE A 446 -19.10 -27.54 6.67
N GLY A 447 -18.11 -26.67 6.53
CA GLY A 447 -17.44 -26.44 5.27
C GLY A 447 -15.95 -26.16 5.46
N PHE A 448 -15.19 -26.46 4.42
CA PHE A 448 -13.77 -26.24 4.35
C PHE A 448 -13.42 -25.70 2.97
N ASP A 449 -12.88 -24.48 2.91
CA ASP A 449 -12.39 -23.89 1.67
C ASP A 449 -10.88 -23.70 1.75
N TYR A 450 -10.19 -24.04 0.67
CA TYR A 450 -8.77 -23.79 0.51
C TYR A 450 -8.53 -23.03 -0.79
N THR A 451 -7.77 -21.95 -0.71
CA THR A 451 -7.42 -21.13 -1.86
C THR A 451 -5.92 -20.84 -1.83
N LYS A 452 -5.23 -21.10 -2.93
CA LYS A 452 -3.84 -20.72 -3.15
C LYS A 452 -3.73 -19.91 -4.42
N THR A 453 -3.11 -18.74 -4.35
CA THR A 453 -2.88 -17.87 -5.51
C THR A 453 -1.43 -17.44 -5.55
N GLU A 454 -0.86 -17.52 -6.74
CA GLU A 454 0.47 -17.02 -7.03
C GLU A 454 0.34 -15.87 -8.02
N VAL A 455 0.76 -14.68 -7.59
CA VAL A 455 0.75 -13.46 -8.40
C VAL A 455 2.18 -13.16 -8.82
N ASP A 456 2.39 -12.94 -10.11
CA ASP A 456 3.71 -12.66 -10.65
C ASP A 456 4.22 -11.29 -10.19
N GLY A 457 5.55 -11.19 -10.04
CA GLY A 457 6.20 -9.91 -9.75
C GLY A 457 6.08 -8.97 -10.94
N TYR A 458 5.93 -7.68 -10.69
CA TYR A 458 5.74 -6.68 -11.72
C TYR A 458 6.45 -5.37 -11.39
N ARG A 459 6.54 -4.49 -12.38
CA ARG A 459 7.12 -3.15 -12.25
C ARG A 459 6.08 -2.13 -12.65
N GLU A 460 6.00 -1.05 -11.90
CA GLU A 460 5.19 0.09 -12.28
C GLU A 460 5.83 0.84 -13.45
N SER A 461 5.00 1.57 -14.16
CA SER A 461 5.37 2.57 -15.16
C SER A 461 4.84 3.93 -14.73
N GLY A 462 5.57 5.01 -14.99
CA GLY A 462 5.24 6.33 -14.45
C GLY A 462 5.65 6.49 -12.98
N GLY A 463 4.87 7.24 -12.19
CA GLY A 463 5.15 7.45 -10.77
C GLY A 463 6.33 8.40 -10.45
N ALA A 464 6.73 9.22 -11.42
CA ALA A 464 7.93 10.06 -11.35
C ALA A 464 9.16 9.24 -10.94
N SER A 465 9.94 9.69 -9.95
CA SER A 465 11.09 8.96 -9.41
C SER A 465 10.73 7.83 -8.44
N PHE A 466 9.44 7.62 -8.15
CA PHE A 466 8.94 6.73 -7.10
C PHE A 466 8.02 5.62 -7.63
N GLY A 467 8.10 5.30 -8.92
CA GLY A 467 7.58 4.03 -9.41
C GLY A 467 8.30 2.88 -8.71
N THR A 468 7.58 1.79 -8.41
CA THR A 468 8.09 0.66 -7.64
C THR A 468 8.12 -0.63 -8.45
N SER A 469 8.93 -1.58 -7.99
CA SER A 469 8.87 -2.97 -8.40
C SER A 469 8.47 -3.86 -7.23
N TYR A 470 7.71 -4.89 -7.57
CA TYR A 470 7.14 -5.86 -6.64
C TYR A 470 7.68 -7.25 -6.98
N GLY A 471 8.00 -8.01 -5.94
CA GLY A 471 8.29 -9.43 -6.08
C GLY A 471 7.03 -10.26 -6.34
N LYS A 472 7.22 -11.54 -6.64
CA LYS A 472 6.14 -12.54 -6.68
C LYS A 472 5.47 -12.62 -5.30
N GLN A 473 4.14 -12.74 -5.30
CA GLN A 473 3.32 -12.84 -4.09
C GLN A 473 2.66 -14.21 -4.01
N HIS A 474 2.61 -14.76 -2.81
CA HIS A 474 1.92 -16.01 -2.52
C HIS A 474 0.80 -15.72 -1.51
N ILE A 475 -0.43 -15.95 -1.94
CA ILE A 475 -1.63 -15.68 -1.16
C ILE A 475 -2.29 -17.02 -0.87
N GLU A 476 -2.49 -17.33 0.40
CA GLU A 476 -3.11 -18.57 0.85
C GLU A 476 -4.21 -18.24 1.86
N SER A 477 -5.36 -18.88 1.72
CA SER A 477 -6.51 -18.71 2.61
C SER A 477 -7.15 -20.08 2.84
N MET A 478 -7.48 -20.35 4.09
CA MET A 478 -8.04 -21.62 4.55
C MET A 478 -9.19 -21.32 5.49
N LEU A 479 -10.42 -21.52 5.00
CA LEU A 479 -11.62 -21.22 5.75
C LEU A 479 -12.24 -22.48 6.31
N THR A 480 -12.51 -22.48 7.61
CA THR A 480 -13.41 -23.43 8.25
C THR A 480 -14.74 -22.74 8.49
N LYS A 481 -15.83 -23.42 8.15
CA LYS A 481 -17.18 -22.88 8.24
C LYS A 481 -18.04 -23.81 9.08
N ALA A 482 -18.84 -23.23 9.96
CA ALA A 482 -19.91 -23.94 10.64
C ALA A 482 -21.17 -23.07 10.61
N GLY A 483 -22.27 -23.64 10.14
CA GLY A 483 -23.48 -22.86 9.94
C GLY A 483 -24.74 -23.69 9.97
N ALA A 484 -25.86 -23.00 9.86
CA ALA A 484 -27.17 -23.61 9.70
C ALA A 484 -27.97 -22.83 8.67
N ARG A 485 -28.81 -23.58 7.94
CA ARG A 485 -29.80 -23.03 7.02
C ARG A 485 -31.19 -23.40 7.50
N VAL A 486 -32.14 -22.49 7.39
CA VAL A 486 -33.55 -22.77 7.66
C VAL A 486 -34.33 -22.35 6.44
N SER A 487 -35.08 -23.27 5.85
CA SER A 487 -35.97 -22.98 4.72
C SER A 487 -37.40 -23.42 5.01
N TYR A 488 -38.36 -22.78 4.34
CA TYR A 488 -39.77 -23.11 4.45
C TYR A 488 -40.38 -23.28 3.08
N ALA A 489 -40.98 -24.44 2.80
CA ALA A 489 -41.65 -24.69 1.53
C ALA A 489 -43.08 -24.13 1.55
N TRP A 490 -43.30 -23.03 0.82
CA TRP A 490 -44.61 -22.41 0.67
C TRP A 490 -45.24 -22.77 -0.67
N SER A 491 -46.14 -23.75 -0.65
CA SER A 491 -46.95 -24.12 -1.81
C SER A 491 -48.07 -23.11 -2.06
N LEU A 492 -48.08 -22.54 -3.27
CA LEU A 492 -49.07 -21.60 -3.79
C LEU A 492 -49.72 -22.21 -5.05
N PRO A 493 -50.91 -21.73 -5.48
CA PRO A 493 -51.60 -22.28 -6.66
C PRO A 493 -50.78 -22.19 -7.97
N TRP A 494 -49.80 -21.31 -8.03
CA TRP A 494 -48.99 -21.01 -9.22
C TRP A 494 -47.53 -21.47 -9.09
N GLY A 495 -47.14 -22.08 -7.97
CA GLY A 495 -45.77 -22.51 -7.73
C GLY A 495 -45.44 -22.79 -6.27
N VAL A 496 -44.21 -23.19 -5.99
CA VAL A 496 -43.66 -23.35 -4.65
C VAL A 496 -42.57 -22.32 -4.46
N ILE A 497 -42.69 -21.48 -3.44
CA ILE A 497 -41.62 -20.56 -3.02
C ILE A 497 -40.94 -21.13 -1.79
N MET A 498 -39.62 -21.02 -1.73
CA MET A 498 -38.81 -21.46 -0.62
C MET A 498 -37.93 -20.30 -0.12
N PRO A 499 -38.43 -19.45 0.79
CA PRO A 499 -37.58 -18.56 1.57
C PRO A 499 -36.61 -19.39 2.44
N GLN A 500 -35.38 -18.92 2.53
CA GLN A 500 -34.30 -19.52 3.29
C GLN A 500 -33.48 -18.44 3.98
N LEU A 501 -33.11 -18.71 5.23
CA LEU A 501 -32.13 -17.95 6.00
C LEU A 501 -30.91 -18.82 6.24
N ASN A 502 -29.72 -18.22 6.20
CA ASN A 502 -28.48 -18.89 6.57
C ASN A 502 -27.64 -18.01 7.49
N ALA A 503 -27.02 -18.65 8.48
CA ALA A 503 -26.04 -18.05 9.35
C ALA A 503 -24.83 -18.98 9.43
N GLU A 504 -23.65 -18.41 9.22
CA GLU A 504 -22.38 -19.14 9.17
C GLU A 504 -21.35 -18.39 10.01
N TRP A 505 -20.68 -19.12 10.90
CA TRP A 505 -19.42 -18.68 11.48
C TRP A 505 -18.28 -19.15 10.57
N VAL A 506 -17.35 -18.25 10.29
CA VAL A 506 -16.21 -18.47 9.41
C VAL A 506 -14.93 -18.20 10.18
N HIS A 507 -14.00 -19.16 10.12
CA HIS A 507 -12.66 -19.08 10.69
C HIS A 507 -11.59 -19.13 9.59
N GLU A 508 -10.70 -18.15 9.54
CA GLU A 508 -9.58 -18.05 8.61
C GLU A 508 -8.26 -18.45 9.28
N SER A 509 -7.68 -19.58 8.87
CA SER A 509 -6.49 -20.15 9.51
C SER A 509 -5.16 -19.79 8.83
N SER A 510 -5.17 -19.50 7.53
CA SER A 510 -3.92 -19.41 6.74
C SER A 510 -3.59 -18.01 6.23
N TYR A 511 -4.60 -17.18 5.99
CA TYR A 511 -4.38 -15.82 5.50
C TYR A 511 -3.83 -14.92 6.62
N ASN A 512 -2.56 -14.59 6.59
CA ASN A 512 -1.88 -13.73 7.57
C ASN A 512 -1.58 -12.35 6.97
N ALA A 513 -1.16 -11.40 7.83
CA ALA A 513 -0.60 -10.14 7.37
C ALA A 513 0.54 -10.41 6.37
N GLN A 514 0.43 -9.81 5.20
CA GLN A 514 1.40 -9.92 4.12
C GLN A 514 2.54 -8.95 4.37
N VAL A 515 3.77 -9.38 4.08
CA VAL A 515 4.94 -8.50 4.05
C VAL A 515 5.53 -8.56 2.64
N SER A 516 5.27 -7.50 1.88
CA SER A 516 5.76 -7.36 0.51
C SER A 516 7.07 -6.59 0.52
N VAL A 517 8.14 -7.20 0.00
CA VAL A 517 9.41 -6.50 -0.25
C VAL A 517 9.30 -5.76 -1.58
N VAL A 518 9.32 -4.44 -1.52
CA VAL A 518 9.21 -3.54 -2.67
C VAL A 518 10.50 -2.76 -2.87
N ARG A 519 10.73 -2.24 -4.08
CA ARG A 519 11.90 -1.41 -4.41
C ARG A 519 11.47 -0.23 -5.26
N PHE A 520 12.07 0.94 -5.08
CA PHE A 520 11.93 1.99 -6.09
C PHE A 520 12.68 1.58 -7.36
N LEU A 521 12.13 1.88 -8.54
CA LEU A 521 12.78 1.51 -9.80
C LEU A 521 14.16 2.15 -9.98
N GLN A 522 14.41 3.25 -9.27
CA GLN A 522 15.61 4.07 -9.31
C GLN A 522 16.65 3.69 -8.23
N ASN A 523 16.36 2.71 -7.36
CA ASN A 523 17.22 2.26 -6.27
C ASN A 523 17.06 0.75 -6.01
N ASN A 524 18.16 0.03 -5.79
CA ASN A 524 18.12 -1.41 -5.50
C ASN A 524 17.80 -1.75 -4.04
N ALA A 525 17.78 -0.76 -3.13
CA ALA A 525 17.41 -0.94 -1.74
C ALA A 525 15.92 -1.33 -1.60
N GLY A 526 15.67 -2.49 -0.99
CA GLY A 526 14.32 -2.96 -0.70
C GLY A 526 13.78 -2.37 0.60
N PHE A 527 12.46 -2.15 0.64
CA PHE A 527 11.73 -1.79 1.85
C PHE A 527 10.45 -2.62 1.93
N ASN A 528 9.89 -2.71 3.14
CA ASN A 528 8.76 -3.59 3.41
C ASN A 528 7.47 -2.80 3.48
N ILE A 529 6.45 -3.30 2.80
CA ILE A 529 5.06 -2.88 2.93
C ILE A 529 4.30 -4.02 3.59
N ARG A 530 3.55 -3.69 4.62
CA ARG A 530 2.79 -4.61 5.43
C ARG A 530 1.31 -4.40 5.19
N SER A 531 0.57 -5.49 5.14
CA SER A 531 -0.89 -5.47 5.22
C SER A 531 -1.32 -5.53 6.68
N ASP A 532 -2.59 -5.26 6.95
CA ASP A 532 -3.15 -5.53 8.27
C ASP A 532 -3.27 -7.04 8.51
N ASN A 533 -3.38 -7.42 9.78
CA ASN A 533 -3.83 -8.75 10.12
C ASN A 533 -5.32 -8.88 9.75
N PRO A 534 -5.70 -9.84 8.91
CA PRO A 534 -7.11 -10.10 8.64
C PRO A 534 -7.77 -10.71 9.88
N ASP A 535 -9.06 -10.43 10.06
CA ASP A 535 -9.83 -11.05 11.13
C ASP A 535 -9.86 -12.57 10.96
N ARG A 536 -9.62 -13.26 12.08
CA ARG A 536 -9.64 -14.72 12.14
C ARG A 536 -11.06 -15.25 12.12
N ASP A 537 -11.99 -14.53 12.73
CA ASP A 537 -13.36 -14.98 12.94
C ASP A 537 -14.32 -13.90 12.50
N PHE A 538 -15.34 -14.27 11.75
CA PHE A 538 -16.43 -13.38 11.36
C PHE A 538 -17.69 -14.20 11.09
N MET A 539 -18.84 -13.53 10.96
CA MET A 539 -20.09 -14.20 10.60
C MET A 539 -20.57 -13.77 9.21
N GLN A 540 -21.15 -14.71 8.49
CA GLN A 540 -21.89 -14.46 7.26
C GLN A 540 -23.37 -14.75 7.48
N LEU A 541 -24.21 -13.78 7.14
CA LEU A 541 -25.66 -13.91 7.15
C LEU A 541 -26.18 -13.86 5.72
N GLY A 542 -27.15 -14.70 5.42
CA GLY A 542 -27.77 -14.72 4.11
C GLY A 542 -29.27 -14.95 4.15
N PHE A 543 -29.92 -14.42 3.13
CA PHE A 543 -31.31 -14.64 2.80
C PHE A 543 -31.40 -15.07 1.34
N ASN A 544 -32.03 -16.21 1.08
CA ASN A 544 -32.26 -16.73 -0.25
C ASN A 544 -33.75 -16.95 -0.44
N MET A 545 -34.26 -16.61 -1.61
CA MET A 545 -35.61 -16.93 -2.03
C MET A 545 -35.54 -17.68 -3.35
N ALA A 546 -35.91 -18.95 -3.32
CA ALA A 546 -36.05 -19.77 -4.52
C ALA A 546 -37.53 -20.00 -4.85
N GLY A 547 -37.86 -20.16 -6.13
CA GLY A 547 -39.21 -20.46 -6.59
C GLY A 547 -39.18 -21.50 -7.70
N GLN A 548 -40.15 -22.42 -7.66
CA GLN A 548 -40.49 -23.33 -8.76
C GLN A 548 -41.91 -22.97 -9.19
N PHE A 549 -42.09 -22.61 -10.46
CA PHE A 549 -43.34 -22.11 -11.02
C PHE A 549 -43.93 -23.12 -12.00
N ALA A 550 -45.18 -22.87 -12.43
CA ALA A 550 -45.77 -23.59 -13.55
C ALA A 550 -44.87 -23.56 -14.80
N ASP A 551 -45.04 -24.54 -15.68
CA ASP A 551 -44.24 -24.73 -16.89
C ASP A 551 -42.74 -24.95 -16.62
N GLY A 552 -42.41 -25.46 -15.42
CA GLY A 552 -41.06 -25.92 -15.08
C GLY A 552 -40.02 -24.81 -14.88
N MET A 553 -40.44 -23.55 -14.91
CA MET A 553 -39.58 -22.43 -14.56
C MET A 553 -39.16 -22.51 -13.09
N SER A 554 -37.90 -22.21 -12.80
CA SER A 554 -37.41 -21.94 -11.45
C SER A 554 -36.51 -20.70 -11.45
N ALA A 555 -36.51 -19.98 -10.34
CA ALA A 555 -35.70 -18.78 -10.18
C ALA A 555 -35.21 -18.71 -8.75
N PHE A 556 -34.08 -18.04 -8.54
CA PHE A 556 -33.68 -17.67 -7.18
C PHE A 556 -33.07 -16.27 -7.15
N VAL A 557 -33.17 -15.66 -5.98
CA VAL A 557 -32.45 -14.45 -5.59
C VAL A 557 -31.83 -14.70 -4.22
N SER A 558 -30.57 -14.34 -4.06
CA SER A 558 -29.87 -14.40 -2.79
C SER A 558 -29.28 -13.05 -2.43
N TYR A 559 -29.19 -12.80 -1.12
CA TYR A 559 -28.48 -11.70 -0.52
C TYR A 559 -27.61 -12.24 0.61
N ASN A 560 -26.32 -11.91 0.61
CA ASN A 560 -25.36 -12.29 1.65
C ASN A 560 -24.62 -11.05 2.16
N THR A 561 -24.33 -11.02 3.46
CA THR A 561 -23.53 -9.97 4.08
C THR A 561 -22.62 -10.55 5.16
N ILE A 562 -21.48 -9.89 5.35
CA ILE A 562 -20.50 -10.25 6.38
C ILE A 562 -20.65 -9.24 7.52
N ILE A 563 -20.67 -9.75 8.74
CA ILE A 563 -20.70 -8.97 9.97
C ILE A 563 -19.54 -9.41 10.87
N ASP A 564 -19.21 -8.57 11.85
CA ASP A 564 -18.10 -8.80 12.79
C ASP A 564 -16.74 -8.96 12.11
N ARG A 565 -16.58 -8.29 10.95
CA ARG A 565 -15.32 -8.17 10.24
C ARG A 565 -14.87 -6.72 10.30
N GLU A 566 -13.75 -6.47 10.96
CA GLU A 566 -13.22 -5.15 11.21
C GLU A 566 -12.92 -4.43 9.90
N ASN A 567 -13.30 -3.15 9.85
CA ASN A 567 -13.05 -2.24 8.75
C ASN A 567 -13.62 -2.66 7.39
N VAL A 568 -14.37 -3.77 7.28
CA VAL A 568 -14.94 -4.24 6.00
C VAL A 568 -16.45 -4.34 6.09
N SER A 569 -17.14 -3.74 5.13
CA SER A 569 -18.55 -4.03 4.86
C SER A 569 -18.69 -4.62 3.47
N ASN A 570 -19.50 -5.67 3.33
CA ASN A 570 -19.75 -6.35 2.07
C ASN A 570 -21.23 -6.75 1.94
N HIS A 571 -21.78 -6.50 0.76
CA HIS A 571 -23.14 -6.84 0.38
C HIS A 571 -23.10 -7.54 -0.97
N ALA A 572 -23.47 -8.81 -1.00
CA ALA A 572 -23.45 -9.64 -2.20
C ALA A 572 -24.87 -10.06 -2.58
N PHE A 573 -25.16 -10.02 -3.87
CA PHE A 573 -26.42 -10.44 -4.47
C PHE A 573 -26.11 -11.47 -5.55
N SER A 574 -26.88 -12.55 -5.60
CA SER A 574 -26.86 -13.49 -6.72
C SER A 574 -28.27 -13.76 -7.21
N SER A 575 -28.40 -14.03 -8.50
CA SER A 575 -29.66 -14.46 -9.08
C SER A 575 -29.41 -15.48 -10.17
N GLY A 576 -30.37 -16.38 -10.32
CA GLY A 576 -30.34 -17.39 -11.38
C GLY A 576 -31.75 -17.69 -11.86
N LEU A 577 -31.84 -18.06 -13.13
CA LEU A 577 -33.07 -18.46 -13.79
C LEU A 577 -32.88 -19.83 -14.44
N ARG A 578 -33.89 -20.68 -14.27
CA ARG A 578 -34.06 -21.96 -14.94
C ARG A 578 -35.43 -22.04 -15.58
N LEU A 579 -35.46 -22.58 -16.77
CA LEU A 579 -36.59 -22.90 -17.62
C LEU A 579 -36.39 -24.39 -17.92
N SER A 580 -37.44 -25.18 -17.73
CA SER A 580 -37.49 -26.54 -18.27
C SER A 580 -38.69 -26.60 -19.19
N PHE A 581 -38.50 -27.10 -20.41
CA PHE A 581 -39.57 -27.29 -21.37
C PHE A 581 -40.04 -28.74 -21.40
#